data_AF-X1NHF9-F1
#
_entry.id   AF-X1NHF9-F1
#
_cell.length_a   1.000
_cell.length_b   1.000
_cell.length_c   1.000
_cell.angle_alpha   90.00
_cell.angle_beta   90.00
_cell.angle_gamma   90.00
#
_symmetry.space_group_name_H-M   'P 1'
#
loop_
_entity.id
_entity.type
_entity.pdbx_description
1 polymer ?
#
loop_
_entity_poly.entity_id
_entity_poly.type
_entity_poly.pdbx_seq_one_letter_code
_entity_poly.pdbx_strand_id
1 'polypeptide(L)'
;KVEAEIAFVLGKDIEGPGITGAQVLAATAYVVPALEIIDSRYENFQFTLPDVIADNTSASRVFLGSALKRQDELELDLVGVTLSINGQNRGEKHIGHNRDIR
;
A
#
# COMPACT_ATOMS: atom_id res chain seq x y z
N LYS A 1 -5.38 10.69 7.66
CA LYS A 1 -5.61 10.65 6.18
C LYS A 1 -5.85 9.19 5.77
N VAL A 2 -6.30 8.91 4.55
CA VAL A 2 -6.48 7.53 4.04
C VAL A 2 -5.80 7.39 2.70
N GLU A 3 -5.09 6.29 2.51
CA GLU A 3 -4.37 5.95 1.29
C GLU A 3 -4.82 4.58 0.79
N ALA A 4 -4.89 4.42 -0.53
CA ALA A 4 -5.32 3.19 -1.17
C ALA A 4 -4.11 2.44 -1.73
N GLU A 5 -3.94 1.19 -1.28
CA GLU A 5 -2.73 0.39 -1.46
C GLU A 5 -3.05 -1.02 -1.96
N ILE A 6 -2.02 -1.73 -2.43
CA ILE A 6 -2.05 -3.18 -2.64
C ILE A 6 -1.23 -3.84 -1.54
N ALA A 7 -1.86 -4.71 -0.76
CA ALA A 7 -1.16 -5.52 0.24
C ALA A 7 -0.79 -6.90 -0.33
N PHE A 8 0.41 -7.36 0.01
CA PHE A 8 0.95 -8.67 -0.35
C PHE A 8 0.84 -9.62 0.85
N VAL A 9 0.10 -10.70 0.70
CA VAL A 9 0.01 -11.78 1.69
C VAL A 9 1.07 -12.81 1.33
N LEU A 10 2.10 -12.93 2.15
CA LEU A 10 3.19 -13.87 1.92
C LEU A 10 2.77 -15.30 2.29
N GLY A 11 3.11 -16.26 1.44
CA GLY A 11 2.93 -17.70 1.70
C GLY A 11 4.20 -18.39 2.19
N LYS A 12 5.35 -17.70 2.09
CA LYS A 12 6.65 -18.14 2.60
C LYS A 12 7.45 -16.94 3.05
N ASP A 13 8.38 -17.17 3.97
CA ASP A 13 9.31 -16.16 4.43
C ASP A 13 10.24 -15.70 3.31
N ILE A 14 10.71 -14.46 3.42
CA ILE A 14 11.65 -13.82 2.52
C ILE A 14 12.81 -13.28 3.38
N GLU A 15 14.04 -13.71 3.08
CA GLU A 15 15.22 -13.32 3.84
C GLU A 15 16.36 -12.93 2.90
N GLY A 16 16.98 -11.78 3.17
CA GLY A 16 18.04 -11.19 2.35
C GLY A 16 19.37 -11.04 3.12
N PRO A 17 20.37 -10.35 2.54
CA PRO A 17 20.27 -9.35 1.46
C PRO A 17 20.13 -9.93 0.04
N GLY A 18 19.85 -9.06 -0.94
CA GLY A 18 19.87 -9.42 -2.38
C GLY A 18 18.55 -9.97 -2.94
N ILE A 19 17.43 -9.77 -2.24
CA ILE A 19 16.11 -10.17 -2.72
C ILE A 19 15.65 -9.30 -3.90
N THR A 20 15.12 -9.96 -4.94
CA THR A 20 14.56 -9.34 -6.14
C THR A 20 13.03 -9.27 -6.09
N GLY A 21 12.41 -8.37 -6.86
CA GLY A 21 10.94 -8.30 -6.97
C GLY A 21 10.30 -9.60 -7.46
N ALA A 22 10.95 -10.33 -8.38
CA ALA A 22 10.47 -11.64 -8.83
C ALA A 22 10.45 -12.68 -7.69
N GLN A 23 11.41 -12.64 -6.77
CA GLN A 23 11.42 -13.51 -5.59
C GLN A 23 10.30 -13.14 -4.61
N VAL A 24 9.99 -11.85 -4.44
CA VAL A 24 8.85 -11.38 -3.62
C VAL A 24 7.53 -11.86 -4.22
N LEU A 25 7.33 -11.70 -5.53
CA LEU A 25 6.14 -12.19 -6.23
C LEU A 25 6.01 -13.71 -6.08
N ALA A 26 7.09 -14.47 -6.26
CA ALA A 26 7.10 -15.92 -6.06
C ALA A 26 6.85 -16.35 -4.59
N ALA A 27 7.02 -15.45 -3.62
CA ALA A 27 6.72 -15.67 -2.20
C ALA A 27 5.32 -15.22 -1.79
N THR A 28 4.63 -14.50 -2.65
CA THR A 28 3.29 -13.98 -2.40
C THR A 28 2.25 -15.06 -2.67
N ALA A 29 1.44 -15.39 -1.66
CA ALA A 29 0.27 -16.26 -1.81
C ALA A 29 -0.88 -15.51 -2.48
N TYR A 30 -1.16 -14.29 -2.01
CA TYR A 30 -2.23 -13.44 -2.53
C TYR A 30 -1.86 -11.97 -2.50
N VAL A 31 -2.49 -11.20 -3.37
CA VAL A 31 -2.61 -9.74 -3.28
C VAL A 31 -4.04 -9.37 -2.92
N VAL A 32 -4.19 -8.30 -2.12
CA VAL A 32 -5.50 -7.76 -1.73
C VAL A 32 -5.50 -6.24 -1.81
N PRO A 33 -6.62 -5.60 -2.16
CA PRO A 33 -6.76 -4.17 -1.98
C PRO A 33 -6.71 -3.83 -0.48
N ALA A 34 -6.04 -2.73 -0.14
CA ALA A 34 -5.89 -2.28 1.24
C ALA A 34 -6.14 -0.78 1.34
N LEU A 35 -6.62 -0.35 2.51
CA LEU A 35 -6.62 1.05 2.92
C LEU A 35 -5.67 1.22 4.10
N GLU A 36 -4.71 2.11 3.97
CA GLU A 36 -3.89 2.58 5.08
C GLU A 36 -4.50 3.85 5.67
N ILE A 37 -4.68 3.86 6.98
CA ILE A 37 -5.01 5.07 7.73
C ILE A 37 -3.71 5.57 8.37
N ILE A 38 -3.24 6.72 7.91
CA ILE A 38 -2.08 7.41 8.46
C ILE A 38 -2.51 8.54 9.38
N ASP A 39 -1.77 8.69 10.48
CA ASP A 39 -1.99 9.70 11.51
C ASP A 39 -0.66 10.10 12.15
N SER A 40 -0.10 11.21 11.67
CA SER A 40 1.17 11.76 12.14
C SER A 40 1.04 12.24 13.58
N ARG A 41 2.02 11.89 14.43
CA ARG A 41 2.10 12.44 15.80
C ARG A 41 2.74 13.82 15.85
N TYR A 42 3.33 14.27 14.74
CA TYR A 42 3.79 15.64 14.55
C TYR A 42 2.67 16.52 13.96
N GLU A 43 2.56 17.74 14.47
CA GLU A 43 1.53 18.69 14.07
C GLU A 43 1.55 18.95 12.56
N ASN A 44 0.36 18.99 11.97
CA ASN A 44 0.14 19.32 10.55
C ASN A 44 0.96 18.46 9.55
N PHE A 45 1.40 17.26 9.95
CA PHE A 45 2.28 16.40 9.15
C PHE A 45 3.60 17.12 8.74
N GLN A 46 4.11 17.99 9.62
CA GLN A 46 5.39 18.69 9.43
C GLN A 46 6.48 17.94 10.19
N PHE A 47 7.34 17.24 9.46
CA PHE A 47 8.40 16.41 10.04
C PHE A 47 9.56 16.20 9.06
N THR A 48 10.73 15.84 9.57
CA THR A 48 11.87 15.38 8.77
C THR A 48 11.79 13.86 8.50
N LEU A 49 12.71 13.33 7.68
CA LEU A 49 12.76 11.88 7.45
C LEU A 49 13.04 11.07 8.75
N PRO A 50 14.03 11.45 9.60
CA PRO A 50 14.21 10.78 10.89
C PRO A 50 12.97 10.81 11.79
N ASP A 51 12.23 11.92 11.78
CA ASP A 51 11.01 12.08 12.57
C ASP A 51 9.92 11.09 12.15
N VAL A 52 9.66 10.95 10.84
CA VAL A 52 8.62 10.01 10.37
C VAL A 52 9.04 8.55 10.53
N ILE A 53 10.34 8.25 10.48
CA ILE A 53 10.87 6.93 10.84
C ILE A 53 10.59 6.66 12.32
N ALA A 54 10.93 7.61 13.20
CA ALA A 54 10.67 7.51 14.64
C ALA A 54 9.17 7.40 14.93
N ASP A 55 8.34 8.01 14.10
CA ASP A 55 6.89 7.94 14.15
C ASP A 55 6.30 6.68 13.49
N ASN A 56 7.09 5.62 13.31
CA ASN A 56 6.64 4.38 12.66
C ASN A 56 5.88 4.65 11.35
N THR A 57 6.46 5.50 10.52
CA THR A 57 5.93 5.95 9.23
C THR A 57 4.52 6.55 9.28
N SER A 58 4.15 7.19 10.39
CA SER A 58 2.80 7.71 10.66
C SER A 58 1.70 6.63 10.60
N ALA A 59 2.06 5.34 10.63
CA ALA A 59 1.12 4.24 10.55
C ALA A 59 0.17 4.29 11.75
N SER A 60 -1.12 4.06 11.48
CA SER A 60 -2.16 4.00 12.52
C SER A 60 -3.04 2.76 12.37
N ARG A 61 -3.69 2.54 11.23
CA ARG A 61 -4.56 1.37 10.99
C ARG A 61 -4.45 0.87 9.54
N VAL A 62 -4.81 -0.39 9.34
CA VAL A 62 -4.95 -1.00 8.01
C VAL A 62 -6.31 -1.69 7.91
N PHE A 63 -6.95 -1.56 6.75
CA PHE A 63 -8.14 -2.33 6.39
C PHE A 63 -7.81 -3.15 5.13
N LEU A 64 -8.04 -4.46 5.20
CA LEU A 64 -7.86 -5.35 4.07
C LEU A 64 -9.21 -5.62 3.40
N GLY A 65 -9.26 -5.51 2.08
CA GLY A 65 -10.41 -5.95 1.31
C GLY A 65 -10.52 -7.48 1.26
N SER A 66 -11.67 -7.96 0.81
CA SER A 66 -11.99 -9.39 0.76
C SER A 66 -11.65 -10.06 -0.58
N ALA A 67 -11.27 -9.29 -1.60
CA ALA A 67 -10.94 -9.80 -2.92
C ALA A 67 -9.49 -10.30 -2.97
N LEU A 68 -9.29 -11.56 -2.59
CA LEU A 68 -8.01 -12.26 -2.74
C LEU A 68 -7.76 -12.58 -4.21
N LYS A 69 -6.60 -12.16 -4.73
CA LYS A 69 -6.14 -12.47 -6.08
C LYS A 69 -4.77 -13.10 -6.02
N ARG A 70 -4.48 -14.08 -6.89
CA ARG A 70 -3.10 -14.52 -7.03
C ARG A 70 -2.29 -13.47 -7.77
N GLN A 71 -0.99 -13.40 -7.49
CA GLN A 71 -0.11 -12.40 -8.11
C GLN A 71 -0.05 -12.50 -9.65
N ASP A 72 -0.25 -13.70 -10.21
CA ASP A 72 -0.27 -13.97 -11.65
C ASP A 72 -1.65 -13.79 -12.32
N GLU A 73 -2.67 -13.39 -11.56
CA GLU A 73 -4.01 -13.08 -12.11
C GLU A 73 -4.15 -11.61 -12.52
N LEU A 74 -3.17 -10.76 -12.18
CA LEU A 74 -3.20 -9.32 -12.38
C LEU A 74 -1.86 -8.82 -12.90
N GLU A 75 -1.89 -7.91 -13.87
CA GLU A 75 -0.74 -7.06 -14.18
C GLU A 75 -0.69 -5.92 -13.16
N LEU A 76 0.05 -6.12 -12.06
CA LEU A 76 0.06 -5.21 -10.90
C LEU A 76 0.40 -3.76 -11.27
N ASP A 77 1.28 -3.55 -12.25
CA ASP A 77 1.69 -2.22 -12.71
C ASP A 77 0.55 -1.45 -13.41
N LEU A 78 -0.45 -2.18 -13.93
CA LEU A 78 -1.62 -1.62 -14.61
C LEU A 78 -2.84 -1.49 -13.71
N VAL A 79 -2.76 -1.90 -12.45
CA VAL A 79 -3.90 -1.81 -11.53
C VAL A 79 -4.26 -0.35 -11.30
N GLY A 80 -5.49 0.00 -11.70
CA GLY A 80 -6.12 1.28 -11.42
C GLY A 80 -6.90 1.26 -10.11
N VAL A 81 -6.88 2.38 -9.40
CA VAL A 81 -7.56 2.58 -8.12
C VAL A 81 -8.34 3.88 -8.17
N THR A 82 -9.59 3.85 -7.71
CA THR A 82 -10.39 5.06 -7.46
C THR A 82 -10.80 5.10 -6.00
N LEU A 83 -10.63 6.26 -5.36
CA LEU A 83 -11.04 6.48 -3.97
C LEU A 83 -12.25 7.40 -3.93
N SER A 84 -13.29 6.99 -3.21
CA SER A 84 -14.49 7.81 -3.01
C SER A 84 -14.80 7.97 -1.54
N ILE A 85 -15.19 9.19 -1.13
CA ILE A 85 -15.63 9.50 0.23
C ILE A 85 -17.05 10.08 0.14
N ASN A 86 -18.00 9.43 0.82
CA ASN A 86 -19.42 9.80 0.80
C ASN A 86 -20.01 9.86 -0.62
N GLY A 87 -19.63 8.91 -1.47
CA GLY A 87 -20.09 8.82 -2.87
C GLY A 87 -19.42 9.82 -3.83
N GLN A 88 -18.50 10.65 -3.37
CA GLN A 88 -17.74 11.58 -4.22
C GLN A 88 -16.35 11.03 -4.49
N ASN A 89 -15.97 10.95 -5.77
CA ASN A 89 -14.62 10.60 -6.18
C ASN A 89 -13.63 11.66 -5.66
N ARG A 90 -12.58 11.20 -4.97
CA ARG A 90 -11.51 12.02 -4.38
C ARG A 90 -10.18 11.89 -5.12
N GLY A 91 -10.03 10.86 -5.95
CA GLY A 91 -8.86 10.71 -6.80
C GLY A 91 -8.75 9.34 -7.42
N GLU A 92 -7.84 9.26 -8.39
CA GLU A 92 -7.55 8.07 -9.18
C GLU A 92 -6.03 7.89 -9.30
N LYS A 93 -5.54 6.65 -9.20
CA LYS A 93 -4.12 6.29 -9.31
C LYS A 93 -3.97 5.01 -10.10
N HIS A 94 -2.87 4.91 -10.84
CA HIS A 94 -2.38 3.62 -11.34
C HIS A 94 -1.20 3.24 -10.47
N ILE A 95 -1.15 2.01 -9.99
CA ILE A 95 -0.12 1.59 -9.02
C ILE A 95 1.30 1.70 -9.61
N GLY A 96 1.46 1.52 -10.92
CA GLY A 96 2.74 1.75 -11.62
C GLY A 96 3.11 3.22 -11.91
N HIS A 97 2.27 4.20 -11.55
CA HIS A 97 2.53 5.62 -11.80
C HIS A 97 2.45 6.46 -10.51
N ASN A 98 3.54 7.18 -10.23
CA ASN A 98 3.79 7.91 -9.00
C ASN A 98 2.92 9.19 -8.89
N ARG A 99 1.61 9.04 -8.62
CA ARG A 99 0.72 10.13 -8.23
C ARG A 99 -0.03 9.77 -6.94
N ASP A 100 0.20 10.52 -5.88
CA ASP A 100 -0.51 10.40 -4.60
C ASP A 100 -2.01 10.66 -4.81
N ILE A 101 -2.86 9.81 -4.22
CA ILE A 101 -4.27 10.16 -3.96
C ILE A 101 -4.27 10.85 -2.59
N ARG A 102 -4.75 12.09 -2.51
CA ARG A 102 -4.87 12.84 -1.26
C ARG A 102 -6.30 13.28 -1.00
#